data_AF-R0CE72-F1
#
_entry.id   AF-R0CE72-F1
#
_cell.length_a   1.000
_cell.length_b   1.000
_cell.length_c   1.000
_cell.angle_alpha   90.00
_cell.angle_beta   90.00
_cell.angle_gamma   90.00
#
_symmetry.space_group_name_H-M   'P 1'
#
loop_
_entity.id
_entity.type
_entity.pdbx_description
1 polymer ?
#
loop_
_entity_poly.entity_id
_entity_poly.type
_entity_poly.pdbx_seq_one_letter_code
_entity_poly.pdbx_strand_id
1 'polypeptide(L)' 'MQCGETCGAVTGALMVIGLKYGHSVNNDLKQKEIMREKTSEFKRLFAEKYVRG' A
#
# COMPACT_ATOMS: atom_id res chain seq x y z
N MET A 1 10.17 -8.16 4.99
CA MET A 1 10.72 -7.00 4.25
C MET A 1 10.91 -7.42 2.81
N GLN A 2 10.27 -6.75 1.85
CA GLN A 2 10.41 -6.97 0.40
C GLN A 2 11.73 -6.36 -0.13
N CYS A 3 12.87 -6.74 0.46
CA CYS A 3 14.16 -6.14 0.10
C CYS A 3 14.61 -6.65 -1.28
N GLY A 4 14.62 -5.77 -2.28
CA GLY A 4 15.14 -6.04 -3.63
C GLY A 4 14.08 -6.37 -4.70
N GLU A 5 12.82 -6.59 -4.32
CA GLU A 5 11.76 -6.99 -5.25
C GLU A 5 10.86 -5.82 -5.71
N THR A 6 10.92 -4.68 -5.01
CA THR A 6 10.02 -3.54 -5.25
C THR A 6 10.83 -2.26 -5.38
N CYS A 7 10.56 -1.47 -6.41
CA CYS A 7 11.27 -0.22 -6.65
C CYS A 7 10.95 0.83 -5.57
N GLY A 8 11.88 1.75 -5.34
CA GLY A 8 11.74 2.78 -4.31
C GLY A 8 10.50 3.66 -4.47
N ALA A 9 10.03 3.89 -5.69
CA ALA A 9 8.80 4.66 -5.96
C ALA A 9 7.54 3.95 -5.43
N VAL A 10 7.42 2.64 -5.67
CA VAL A 10 6.30 1.83 -5.15
C VAL A 10 6.39 1.74 -3.63
N THR A 11 7.58 1.54 -3.06
CA THR A 11 7.78 1.55 -1.61
C THR A 11 7.39 2.88 -0.99
N GLY A 12 7.79 4.01 -1.59
CA GLY A 12 7.44 5.35 -1.12
C GLY A 12 5.92 5.60 -1.14
N ALA A 13 5.23 5.19 -2.20
CA ALA A 13 3.77 5.29 -2.26
C ALA A 13 3.09 4.46 -1.14
N LEU A 14 3.57 3.24 -0.88
CA LEU A 14 3.06 2.40 0.20
C LEU A 14 3.33 3.01 1.58
N MET A 15 4.46 3.69 1.79
CA MET A 15 4.73 4.42 3.03
C MET A 15 3.72 5.56 3.25
N VAL A 16 3.44 6.36 2.21
CA VAL A 16 2.45 7.46 2.31
C VAL A 16 1.05 6.93 2.62
N ILE A 17 0.66 5.79 2.03
CA ILE A 17 -0.60 5.10 2.35
C ILE A 17 -0.61 4.67 3.82
N GLY A 18 0.49 4.09 4.32
CA GLY A 18 0.64 3.71 5.72
C GLY A 18 0.58 4.90 6.68
N LEU A 19 1.14 6.05 6.32
CA LEU A 19 1.06 7.27 7.12
C LEU A 19 -0.37 7.85 7.16
N LYS A 20 -1.12 7.72 6.06
CA LYS A 20 -2.47 8.30 5.97
C LYS A 20 -3.59 7.39 6.52
N TYR A 21 -3.45 6.07 6.35
CA TYR A 21 -4.48 5.09 6.71
C TYR A 21 -3.99 4.07 7.75
N GLY A 22 -2.80 4.29 8.33
CA GLY A 22 -2.24 3.42 9.35
C GLY A 22 -3.11 3.37 10.61
N HIS A 23 -3.01 2.26 11.33
CA HIS A 23 -3.69 2.06 12.60
C HIS A 23 -2.71 2.38 13.74
N SER A 24 -3.02 3.38 14.57
CA SER A 24 -2.17 3.80 15.71
C SER A 24 -2.75 3.37 17.07
N VAL A 25 -4.00 2.93 17.11
CA VAL A 25 -4.71 2.53 18.33
C VAL A 25 -4.93 1.02 18.31
N ASN A 26 -4.70 0.38 19.46
CA ASN A 26 -4.86 -1.06 19.62
C ASN A 26 -6.30 -1.48 19.25
N ASN A 27 -6.45 -2.49 18.38
CA ASN A 27 -7.73 -3.04 17.91
C ASN A 27 -8.54 -2.20 16.89
N ASP A 28 -7.94 -1.24 16.18
CA ASP A 28 -8.61 -0.57 15.06
C ASP A 28 -8.63 -1.45 13.78
N LEU A 29 -9.45 -2.50 13.83
CA LEU A 29 -9.62 -3.47 12.74
C LEU A 29 -10.14 -2.80 11.46
N LYS A 30 -10.95 -1.75 11.61
CA LYS A 30 -11.54 -1.01 10.49
C LYS A 30 -10.50 -0.18 9.74
N GLN A 31 -9.62 0.55 10.43
CA GLN A 31 -8.50 1.25 9.79
C GLN A 31 -7.52 0.28 9.16
N LYS A 32 -7.26 -0.87 9.80
CA LYS A 32 -6.43 -1.92 9.20
C LYS A 32 -7.02 -2.43 7.87
N GLU A 33 -8.33 -2.60 7.79
CA GLU A 33 -9.02 -2.98 6.55
C GLU A 33 -8.92 -1.89 5.48
N ILE A 34 -9.18 -0.63 5.84
CA ILE A 34 -9.06 0.53 4.93
C ILE A 34 -7.63 0.64 4.38
N MET A 35 -6.61 0.50 5.23
CA MET A 35 -5.20 0.52 4.82
C MET A 35 -4.90 -0.58 3.80
N ARG A 36 -5.43 -1.79 4.03
CA ARG A 36 -5.26 -2.95 3.15
C ARG A 36 -5.98 -2.74 1.82
N GLU A 37 -7.19 -2.20 1.83
CA GLU A 37 -7.94 -1.87 0.62
C GLU A 37 -7.17 -0.84 -0.22
N LYS A 38 -6.73 0.27 0.38
CA LYS A 38 -5.97 1.31 -0.31
C LYS A 38 -4.63 0.84 -0.86
N THR A 39 -3.95 -0.04 -0.13
CA THR A 39 -2.74 -0.70 -0.63
C THR A 39 -3.03 -1.57 -1.86
N SER A 40 -4.14 -2.31 -1.85
CA SER A 40 -4.52 -3.22 -2.94
C SER A 40 -4.98 -2.45 -4.17
N GLU A 41 -5.76 -1.38 -3.97
CA GLU A 41 -6.19 -0.44 -5.00
C GLU A 41 -4.99 0.19 -5.72
N PHE A 42 -4.00 0.70 -4.97
CA PHE A 42 -2.78 1.25 -5.54
C PHE A 42 -2.02 0.22 -6.39
N LYS A 43 -1.82 -1.00 -5.87
CA LYS A 43 -1.13 -2.07 -6.61
C LYS A 43 -1.87 -2.45 -7.90
N ARG A 44 -3.20 -2.55 -7.86
CA ARG A 44 -4.04 -2.85 -9.02
C ARG A 44 -3.90 -1.78 -10.10
N LEU A 45 -4.10 -0.50 -9.72
CA LEU A 45 -4.01 0.62 -10.66
C LEU A 45 -2.59 0.79 -11.24
N PHE A 46 -1.56 0.58 -10.41
CA PHE A 46 -0.17 0.62 -10.85
C PHE A 46 0.12 -0.50 -11.86
N ALA A 47 -0.34 -1.72 -11.60
CA ALA A 47 -0.22 -2.84 -12.52
C ALA A 47 -0.99 -2.60 -13.84
N GLU A 48 -2.25 -2.15 -13.78
CA GLU A 48 -3.04 -1.86 -14.98
C GLU A 48 -2.42 -0.79 -15.89
N LYS A 49 -1.73 0.19 -15.29
CA LYS A 49 -1.15 1.33 -16.00
C LYS A 49 0.26 1.07 -16.52
N TYR A 50 1.08 0.34 -15.78
CA TYR A 50 2.52 0.20 -16.07
C TYR A 50 2.97 -1.24 -16.30
N VAL A 51 2.21 -2.23 -15.84
CA VAL A 51 2.45 -3.66 -16.08
C VAL A 51 1.44 -4.14 -17.12
N ARG A 52 1.50 -3.54 -18.31
CA ARG A 52 0.98 -4.18 -19.52
C ARG A 52 2.16 -4.88 -20.19
N GLY A 53 2.13 -6.21 -20.18
CA GLY A 53 2.90 -7.03 -21.11
C GLY A 53 2.39 -6.84 -22.53
#